data_AF-A0A357GVW6-F1
#
_entry.id   AF-A0A357GVW6-F1
#
_cell.length_a   1.000
_cell.length_b   1.000
_cell.length_c   1.000
_cell.angle_alpha   90.00
_cell.angle_beta   90.00
_cell.angle_gamma   90.00
#
_symmetry.space_group_name_H-M   'P 1'
#
loop_
_entity.id
_entity.type
_entity.pdbx_description
1 polymer ?
#
loop_
_entity_poly.entity_id
_entity_poly.type
_entity_poly.pdbx_seq_one_letter_code
_entity_poly.pdbx_strand_id
1 'polypeptide(L)' 'MRQVLSLSLPLKMTTEVKSLAKKRGFVSVSGYVQHLIGMDKDLISEESLLKSIKQAEREYKTSRTIKAKSLADLVCSQKK' A
#
# COMPACT_ATOMS: atom_id res chain seq x y z
N MET A 1 -9.52 -25.86 11.82
CA MET A 1 -8.28 -26.23 12.53
C MET A 1 -7.53 -24.95 12.91
N ARG A 2 -7.05 -24.83 14.15
CA ARG A 2 -6.31 -23.64 14.61
C ARG A 2 -4.82 -23.89 14.46
N GLN A 3 -4.11 -23.01 13.76
CA GLN A 3 -2.65 -23.03 13.66
C GLN A 3 -2.05 -21.97 14.59
N VAL A 4 -0.95 -22.31 15.27
CA VAL A 4 -0.25 -21.42 16.18
C VAL A 4 1.12 -21.11 15.60
N LEU A 5 1.42 -19.83 15.41
CA LEU A 5 2.73 -19.35 14.98
C LEU A 5 3.54 -18.96 16.23
N SER A 6 4.71 -19.57 16.41
CA SER A 6 5.67 -19.18 17.46
C SER A 6 6.88 -18.52 16.80
N LEU A 7 7.26 -17.33 17.27
CA LEU A 7 8.39 -16.56 16.76
C LEU A 7 9.35 -16.26 17.90
N SER A 8 10.62 -16.63 17.72
CA SER A 8 11.72 -16.26 18.60
C SER A 8 12.29 -14.92 18.17
N LEU A 9 12.20 -13.93 19.04
CA LEU A 9 12.68 -12.56 18.79
C LEU A 9 13.55 -12.08 19.96
N PRO A 10 14.54 -11.20 19.71
CA PRO A 10 15.31 -10.57 20.79
C PRO A 10 14.41 -9.81 21.76
N LEU A 11 14.78 -9.79 23.04
CA LEU A 11 13.97 -9.19 24.11
C LEU A 11 13.59 -7.73 23.79
N LYS A 12 14.55 -6.92 23.32
CA LYS A 12 14.32 -5.52 22.94
C LYS A 12 13.23 -5.37 21.87
N MET A 13 13.28 -6.20 20.83
CA MET A 13 12.26 -6.19 19.78
C MET A 13 10.88 -6.61 20.31
N THR A 14 10.82 -7.64 21.17
CA THR A 14 9.52 -8.05 21.73
C THR A 14 8.87 -6.95 22.58
N THR A 15 9.67 -6.16 23.31
CA THR A 15 9.16 -5.03 24.10
C THR A 15 8.68 -3.88 23.21
N GLU A 16 9.40 -3.57 22.13
CA GLU A 16 9.00 -2.56 21.16
C GLU A 16 7.72 -2.94 20.42
N VAL A 17 7.59 -4.18 19.95
CA VAL A 17 6.39 -4.64 19.26
C VAL A 17 5.16 -4.57 20.18
N LYS A 18 5.33 -4.94 21.46
CA LYS A 18 4.25 -4.81 22.46
C LYS A 18 3.87 -3.35 22.73
N SER A 19 4.84 -2.44 22.81
CA SER A 19 4.57 -1.02 23.03
C SER A 19 3.88 -0.39 21.83
N LEU A 20 4.31 -0.71 20.61
CA LEU A 20 3.69 -0.27 19.36
C LEU A 20 2.26 -0.78 19.22
N ALA A 21 2.01 -2.06 19.52
CA ALA A 21 0.67 -2.62 19.49
C ALA A 21 -0.28 -1.86 20.43
N LYS A 22 0.15 -1.61 21.68
CA LYS A 22 -0.64 -0.82 22.65
C LYS A 22 -0.85 0.62 22.20
N LYS A 23 0.20 1.30 21.72
CA LYS A 23 0.15 2.70 21.28
C LYS A 23 -0.82 2.89 20.10
N ARG A 24 -0.95 1.88 19.24
CA ARG A 24 -1.86 1.88 18.10
C ARG A 24 -3.26 1.33 18.43
N GLY A 25 -3.54 1.03 19.70
CA GLY A 25 -4.88 0.61 20.17
C GLY A 25 -5.21 -0.87 19.98
N PHE A 26 -4.22 -1.73 19.70
CA PHE A 26 -4.46 -3.17 19.54
C PHE A 26 -4.51 -3.89 20.89
N VAL A 27 -5.51 -4.74 21.07
CA VAL A 27 -5.71 -5.57 22.28
C VAL A 27 -4.64 -6.65 22.40
N SER A 28 -4.14 -7.17 21.27
CA SER A 28 -3.13 -8.21 21.23
C SER A 28 -2.07 -7.95 20.17
N VAL A 29 -0.87 -8.49 20.41
CA VAL A 29 0.22 -8.46 19.42
C VAL A 29 -0.17 -9.25 18.16
N SER A 30 -0.92 -10.34 18.30
CA SER A 30 -1.38 -11.12 17.15
C SER A 30 -2.29 -10.31 16.23
N GLY A 31 -3.21 -9.51 16.78
CA GLY A 31 -4.08 -8.63 15.99
C GLY A 31 -3.29 -7.53 15.28
N TYR A 32 -2.27 -6.99 15.95
CA TYR A 32 -1.35 -6.03 15.33
C TYR A 32 -0.59 -6.65 14.16
N VAL A 33 -0.03 -7.85 14.31
CA VAL A 33 0.69 -8.55 13.22
C VAL A 33 -0.25 -8.90 12.07
N GLN A 34 -1.47 -9.37 12.34
CA GLN A 34 -2.46 -9.63 11.29
C GLN A 34 -2.78 -8.38 10.47
N HIS A 35 -2.93 -7.23 11.14
CA HIS A 35 -3.15 -5.97 10.46
C HIS A 35 -1.97 -5.56 9.58
N LEU A 36 -0.73 -5.69 10.07
CA LEU A 36 0.48 -5.42 9.29
C LEU A 36 0.55 -6.30 8.04
N ILE A 37 0.25 -7.59 8.16
CA ILE A 37 0.23 -8.52 7.02
C ILE A 37 -0.87 -8.16 6.02
N GLY A 38 -2.02 -7.67 6.51
CA GLY A 38 -3.09 -7.16 5.64
C GLY A 38 -2.62 -5.97 4.81
N MET A 39 -1.99 -4.98 5.46
CA MET A 39 -1.42 -3.82 4.76
C MET A 39 -0.34 -4.21 3.75
N ASP A 40 0.47 -5.22 4.05
CA ASP A 40 1.50 -5.73 3.15
C ASP A 40 0.91 -6.35 1.87
N LYS A 41 -0.28 -6.94 1.96
CA LYS A 41 -1.00 -7.45 0.78
C LYS A 41 -1.66 -6.35 -0.05
N ASP A 42 -2.08 -5.27 0.60
CA ASP A 42 -2.73 -4.14 -0.07
C ASP A 42 -1.71 -3.17 -0.72
N LEU A 43 -0.43 -3.29 -0.36
CA LEU A 43 0.65 -2.55 -0.99
C LEU A 43 0.81 -2.98 -2.45
N ILE A 44 0.70 -2.01 -3.37
CA ILE A 44 0.96 -2.22 -4.80
C ILE A 44 2.38 -2.74 -4.94
N SER A 45 2.54 -3.91 -5.57
CA SER A 45 3.88 -4.48 -5.79
C SER A 45 4.73 -3.50 -6.61
N GLU A 46 6.02 -3.41 -6.28
CA GLU A 46 6.97 -2.55 -6.99
C GLU A 46 6.94 -2.81 -8.51
N GLU A 47 6.83 -4.08 -8.89
CA GLU A 47 6.72 -4.48 -10.29
C GLU A 47 5.46 -3.94 -10.99
N SER A 48 4.33 -3.92 -10.29
CA SER A 48 3.08 -3.35 -10.80
C SER A 48 3.20 -1.84 -10.95
N LEU A 49 3.80 -1.16 -9.97
CA LEU A 49 4.06 0.27 -10.03
C LEU A 49 4.96 0.64 -11.22
N LEU A 50 6.06 -0.10 -11.41
CA LEU A 50 6.99 0.11 -12.53
C LEU A 50 6.34 -0.15 -13.89
N LYS A 51 5.45 -1.14 -14.01
CA LYS A 51 4.68 -1.40 -15.23
C LYS A 51 3.74 -0.22 -15.54
N SER A 52 3.04 0.30 -14.54
CA SER A 52 2.14 1.45 -14.70
C SER A 52 2.89 2.72 -15.14
N ILE A 53 4.08 2.98 -14.57
CA ILE A 53 4.93 4.10 -14.98
C ILE A 53 5.37 3.95 -16.45
N LYS A 54 5.89 2.78 -16.83
CA LYS A 54 6.30 2.52 -18.22
C LYS A 54 5.13 2.64 -19.20
N GLN A 55 3.93 2.25 -18.79
CA GLN A 55 2.73 2.41 -19.59
C GLN A 55 2.36 3.88 -19.76
N ALA A 56 2.35 4.67 -18.68
CA ALA A 56 2.08 6.10 -18.73
C ALA A 56 3.08 6.85 -19.63
N GLU A 57 4.37 6.50 -19.58
CA GLU A 57 5.38 7.07 -20.48
C GLU A 57 5.10 6.75 -21.96
N ARG A 58 4.67 5.51 -22.25
CA ARG A 58 4.30 5.10 -23.61
C ARG A 58 3.07 5.84 -24.10
N GLU A 59 2.05 6.00 -23.27
CA GLU A 59 0.83 6.74 -23.60
C GLU A 59 1.11 8.23 -23.84
N TYR A 60 2.00 8.82 -23.03
CA TYR A 60 2.50 10.17 -23.25
C TYR A 60 3.23 10.32 -24.59
N LYS A 61 4.16 9.42 -24.90
CA LYS A 61 4.92 9.42 -26.17
C LYS A 61 4.05 9.17 -27.39
N THR A 62 3.03 8.31 -27.26
CA THR A 62 2.11 7.96 -28.35
C THR A 62 0.98 8.97 -28.53
N SER A 63 1.04 10.13 -27.87
CA SER A 63 0.06 11.23 -27.98
C SER A 63 -1.38 10.80 -27.63
N ARG A 64 -1.54 9.73 -26.84
CA ARG A 64 -2.83 9.30 -26.29
C ARG A 64 -3.27 10.11 -25.07
N THR A 65 -2.55 11.19 -24.77
CA THR A 65 -2.79 12.07 -23.62
C THR A 65 -3.44 13.37 -24.07
N ILE A 66 -4.39 13.86 -23.28
CA ILE A 66 -5.05 15.13 -23.52
C ILE A 66 -4.24 16.22 -22.82
N LYS A 67 -3.67 17.16 -23.59
CA LYS A 67 -3.08 18.38 -23.03
C LYS A 67 -4.20 19.36 -22.67
N ALA A 68 -4.73 19.24 -21.46
CA ALA A 68 -5.68 20.20 -20.91
C ALA A 68 -4.96 21.50 -20.54
N LYS A 69 -5.53 22.65 -20.92
CA LYS A 69 -4.96 23.98 -20.57
C LYS A 69 -5.32 24.38 -19.13
N SER A 70 -6.38 23.81 -18.59
CA SER A 70 -6.85 24.04 -17.22
C SER A 70 -7.50 22.78 -16.64
N LEU A 71 -7.68 22.75 -15.32
CA LEU A 71 -8.38 21.66 -14.63
C LEU A 71 -9.86 21.56 -15.07
N ALA A 72 -10.49 22.69 -15.44
CA ALA A 72 -11.86 22.70 -15.95
C ALA A 72 -11.97 21.95 -17.29
N ASP A 73 -10.98 22.10 -18.16
CA ASP A 73 -10.93 21.42 -19.45
C ASP A 73 -10.78 19.90 -19.31
N LEU A 74 -10.02 19.46 -18.29
CA LEU A 74 -9.85 18.04 -17.99
C LEU A 74 -11.19 17.38 -17.63
N VAL A 75 -11.97 18.00 -16.74
CA VAL A 75 -13.26 17.46 -16.24
C VAL A 75 -14.34 17.45 -17.32
N CYS A 76 -14.37 18.47 -18.19
CA CYS A 76 -15.30 18.50 -19.32
C CYS A 76 -14.99 17.44 -20.40
N SER A 77 -13.73 17.05 -20.59
CA SER A 77 -13.36 16.05 -21.60
C SER A 77 -13.77 14.61 -21.26
N GLN A 78 -13.96 14.28 -19.97
CA GLN A 78 -14.35 12.95 -19.52
C GLN A 78 -15.87 12.67 -19.54
N LYS A 79 -16.69 13.70 -19.79
CA LYS A 79 -18.16 13.58 -19.83
C LYS A 79 -18.73 13.35 -21.25
N LYS A 80 -17.89 13.21 -22.26
CA LYS A 80 -18.25 12.83 -23.63
C LYS A 80 -17.88 11.38 -23.88
#